data_AF-A0A9Y2B862-F1
#
_entry.id   AF-A0A9Y2B862-F1
#
_cell.length_a   1.000
_cell.length_b   1.000
_cell.length_c   1.000
_cell.angle_alpha   90.00
_cell.angle_beta   90.00
_cell.angle_gamma   90.00
#
_symmetry.space_group_name_H-M   'P 1'
#
loop_
_entity.id
_entity.type
_entity.pdbx_description
1 polymer ?
#
loop_
_entity_poly.entity_id
_entity_poly.type
_entity_poly.pdbx_seq_one_letter_code
_entity_poly.pdbx_strand_id
1 'polypeptide(L)'
;MPESPFGAYWSAATHDLIQQIELDHEAWSSSWQKGNITIADGVGDIDFPNFIAQHPPIDTAQRKVIAPGYTTRPGEFQSPGDVD
;
A
#
# COMPACT_ATOMS: atom_id res chain seq x y z
N MET A 1 29.29 -7.73 7.06
CA MET A 1 28.18 -7.41 6.15
C MET A 1 28.30 -5.94 5.79
N PRO A 2 28.22 -5.54 4.53
CA PRO A 2 28.08 -4.12 4.21
C PRO A 2 26.84 -3.57 4.91
N GLU A 3 26.91 -2.34 5.40
CA GLU A 3 25.73 -1.64 5.88
C GLU A 3 24.75 -1.45 4.72
N SER A 4 23.45 -1.59 4.98
CA SER A 4 22.44 -1.39 3.95
C SER A 4 22.47 0.07 3.46
N PRO A 5 22.28 0.34 2.15
CA PRO A 5 22.13 1.70 1.67
C PRO A 5 20.87 2.41 2.21
N PHE A 6 19.98 1.67 2.87
CA PHE A 6 18.74 2.16 3.48
C PHE A 6 18.81 2.23 5.02
N GLY A 7 19.99 2.04 5.62
CA GLY A 7 20.15 1.99 7.07
C GLY A 7 19.55 0.72 7.71
N ALA A 8 19.29 0.78 9.02
CA ALA A 8 18.77 -0.37 9.77
C ALA A 8 17.27 -0.59 9.52
N TYR A 9 16.89 -1.81 9.15
CA TYR A 9 15.50 -2.21 8.92
C TYR A 9 15.26 -3.68 9.31
N TRP A 10 14.00 -4.09 9.33
CA TRP A 10 13.58 -5.47 9.60
C TRP A 10 13.05 -6.13 8.33
N SER A 11 13.48 -7.37 8.07
CA SER A 11 12.91 -8.19 6.99
C SER A 11 11.77 -9.06 7.51
N ALA A 12 10.54 -8.81 7.05
CA ALA A 12 9.43 -9.74 7.21
C ALA A 12 9.47 -10.78 6.08
N ALA A 13 9.82 -12.02 6.40
CA ALA A 13 10.18 -13.04 5.38
C ALA A 13 9.29 -14.29 5.39
N THR A 14 8.21 -14.29 6.18
CA THR A 14 7.23 -15.39 6.21
C THR A 14 5.84 -14.86 5.93
N HIS A 15 5.01 -15.68 5.29
CA HIS A 15 3.62 -15.35 4.98
C HIS A 15 2.85 -14.91 6.24
N ASP A 16 2.95 -15.67 7.33
CA ASP A 16 2.21 -15.40 8.56
C ASP A 16 2.65 -14.11 9.24
N LEU A 17 3.94 -13.78 9.19
CA LEU A 17 4.46 -12.52 9.74
C LEU A 17 4.00 -11.33 8.90
N ILE A 18 4.04 -11.44 7.56
CA ILE A 18 3.56 -10.39 6.66
C ILE A 18 2.06 -10.12 6.92
N GLN A 19 1.23 -11.16 7.02
CA GLN A 19 -0.20 -10.98 7.34
C GLN A 19 -0.41 -10.28 8.68
N GLN A 20 0.34 -10.64 9.72
CA GLN A 20 0.22 -10.00 11.04
C GLN A 20 0.57 -8.51 10.97
N ILE A 21 1.63 -8.14 10.26
CA ILE A 21 2.06 -6.75 10.07
C ILE A 21 1.00 -5.96 9.29
N GLU A 22 0.52 -6.49 8.17
CA GLU A 22 -0.45 -5.81 7.29
C GLU A 22 -1.81 -5.57 7.97
N LEU A 23 -2.23 -6.45 8.89
CA LEU A 23 -3.50 -6.31 9.59
C LEU A 23 -3.44 -5.32 10.76
N ASP A 24 -2.29 -5.17 11.41
CA ASP A 24 -2.08 -4.28 12.57
C ASP A 24 -1.46 -2.94 12.15
N HIS A 25 -2.26 -2.16 11.42
CA HIS A 25 -1.87 -0.84 10.92
C HIS A 25 -1.68 0.23 12.00
N GLU A 26 -2.17 -0.02 13.22
CA GLU A 26 -1.95 0.83 14.39
C GLU A 26 -0.51 0.70 14.90
N ALA A 27 -0.01 -0.55 15.01
CA ALA A 27 1.39 -0.82 15.34
C ALA A 27 2.33 -0.54 14.16
N TRP A 28 1.93 -0.89 12.94
CA TRP A 28 2.74 -0.81 11.72
C TRP A 28 2.13 0.20 10.73
N SER A 29 2.54 1.46 10.86
CA SER A 29 1.92 2.54 10.08
C SER A 29 2.47 2.66 8.67
N SER A 30 1.58 2.82 7.68
CA SER A 30 1.89 3.19 6.29
C SER A 30 1.99 4.71 6.08
N SER A 31 1.75 5.53 7.11
CA SER A 31 1.60 6.98 6.97
C SER A 31 2.85 7.62 6.37
N TRP A 32 2.67 8.42 5.32
CA TRP A 32 3.76 9.24 4.76
C TRP A 32 4.41 10.15 5.80
N GLN A 33 3.68 10.56 6.84
CA GLN A 33 4.19 11.37 7.95
C GLN A 33 5.19 10.62 8.85
N LYS A 34 5.24 9.29 8.75
CA LYS A 34 6.08 8.41 9.57
C LYS A 34 7.18 7.70 8.78
N GLY A 35 7.33 7.99 7.48
CA GLY A 35 8.37 7.36 6.65
C GLY A 35 7.87 6.72 5.35
N ASN A 36 6.55 6.78 5.05
CA ASN A 36 5.96 6.25 3.80
C ASN A 36 5.99 4.70 3.72
N ILE A 37 5.70 4.14 2.55
CA ILE A 37 5.51 2.69 2.32
C ILE A 37 6.68 2.00 1.61
N THR A 38 7.83 2.67 1.50
CA THR A 38 9.02 2.15 0.82
C THR A 38 10.20 2.08 1.79
N ILE A 39 11.16 1.19 1.51
CA ILE A 39 12.41 1.13 2.28
C ILE A 39 13.31 2.35 2.07
N ALA A 40 13.15 3.05 0.95
CA ALA A 40 13.86 4.29 0.69
C ALA A 40 13.21 5.42 1.48
N ASP A 41 14.04 6.22 2.14
CA ASP A 41 13.62 7.49 2.72
C ASP A 41 13.10 8.44 1.63
N GLY A 42 12.17 9.32 2.01
CA GLY A 42 11.64 10.36 1.13
C GLY A 42 12.75 11.25 0.57
N VAL A 43 12.66 11.58 -0.72
CA VAL A 43 13.62 12.49 -1.38
C VAL A 43 13.17 13.93 -1.18
N GLY A 44 13.87 14.67 -0.31
CA GLY A 44 13.62 16.08 -0.03
C GLY A 44 12.39 16.36 0.84
N ASP A 45 12.07 17.63 1.06
CA ASP A 45 10.98 18.09 1.94
C ASP A 45 9.60 18.08 1.24
N ILE A 46 9.39 17.21 0.26
CA ILE A 46 8.14 17.17 -0.52
C ILE A 46 7.24 16.08 0.03
N ASP A 47 6.14 16.51 0.65
CA ASP A 47 5.07 15.61 1.06
C ASP A 47 4.33 15.08 -0.18
N PHE A 48 4.25 13.75 -0.30
CA PHE A 48 3.47 13.06 -1.34
C PHE A 48 2.26 12.33 -0.74
N PRO A 49 1.21 13.03 -0.30
CA PRO A 49 0.03 12.40 0.28
C PRO A 49 -0.75 11.63 -0.79
N ASN A 50 -0.88 10.33 -0.60
CA ASN A 50 -1.69 9.42 -1.42
C ASN A 50 -2.43 8.43 -0.50
N PHE A 51 -3.48 7.76 -0.99
CA PHE A 51 -4.29 6.89 -0.14
C PHE A 51 -3.57 5.64 0.36
N ILE A 52 -2.52 5.17 -0.33
CA ILE A 52 -1.80 3.95 0.07
C ILE A 52 -0.86 4.21 1.25
N ALA A 53 -0.35 5.44 1.37
CA ALA A 53 0.48 5.90 2.47
C ALA A 53 -0.34 6.65 3.55
N GLN A 54 -1.57 6.22 3.78
CA GLN A 54 -2.54 6.81 4.71
C GLN A 54 -3.36 5.72 5.39
N HIS A 55 -4.05 6.09 6.46
CA HIS A 55 -4.92 5.22 7.25
C HIS A 55 -6.37 5.72 7.29
N PRO A 56 -7.31 4.91 7.82
CA PRO A 56 -8.67 5.38 8.05
C PRO A 56 -8.69 6.64 8.93
N PRO A 57 -9.55 7.62 8.63
CA PRO A 57 -10.63 7.57 7.64
C PRO A 57 -10.24 7.98 6.21
N ILE A 58 -9.01 8.47 5.98
CA ILE A 58 -8.61 9.11 4.72
C ILE A 58 -8.48 8.08 3.59
N ASP A 59 -7.74 7.00 3.83
CA ASP A 59 -7.51 5.97 2.82
C ASP A 59 -8.84 5.34 2.35
N THR A 60 -9.77 5.15 3.28
CA THR A 60 -11.06 4.50 3.10
C THR A 60 -11.96 5.39 2.23
N ALA A 61 -11.98 6.70 2.52
CA ALA A 61 -12.70 7.67 1.73
C ALA A 61 -12.15 7.74 0.29
N GLN A 62 -10.82 7.79 0.12
CA GLN A 62 -10.19 7.91 -1.20
C GLN A 62 -10.31 6.62 -2.03
N ARG A 63 -10.15 5.44 -1.41
CA ARG A 63 -10.39 4.13 -2.05
C ARG A 63 -11.82 4.00 -2.54
N LYS A 64 -12.80 4.48 -1.76
CA LYS A 64 -14.22 4.46 -2.16
C LYS A 64 -14.50 5.31 -3.41
N VAL A 65 -13.78 6.40 -3.60
CA VAL A 65 -13.91 7.25 -4.80
C VAL A 65 -13.45 6.52 -6.07
N ILE A 66 -12.37 5.74 -6.00
CA ILE A 66 -11.80 5.03 -7.16
C ILE A 66 -12.42 3.64 -7.41
N ALA A 67 -13.05 3.04 -6.40
CA ALA A 67 -13.61 1.69 -6.46
C ALA A 67 -14.55 1.42 -7.67
N PRO A 68 -15.40 2.37 -8.12
CA PRO A 68 -16.24 2.15 -9.31
C PRO A 68 -15.45 1.88 -10.60
N GLY A 69 -14.19 2.31 -10.69
CA GLY A 69 -13.33 2.00 -11.84
C GLY A 69 -12.92 0.53 -11.94
N TYR A 70 -13.15 -0.27 -10.89
CA TYR A 70 -12.72 -1.66 -10.79
C TYR A 70 -13.89 -2.65 -10.61
N THR A 71 -15.13 -2.16 -10.58
CA THR A 71 -16.30 -3.03 -10.54
C THR A 71 -16.69 -3.43 -11.96
N THR A 72 -16.94 -4.72 -12.19
CA THR A 72 -17.53 -5.16 -13.44
C THR A 72 -18.94 -4.59 -13.55
N ARG A 73 -19.31 -4.09 -14.73
CA ARG A 73 -20.70 -3.70 -14.96
C ARG A 73 -21.58 -4.92 -14.76
N PRO A 74 -22.71 -4.81 -14.03
CA PRO A 74 -23.66 -5.90 -13.93
C PRO A 74 -24.09 -6.34 -15.35
N GLY A 75 -23.72 -7.56 -15.74
CA GLY A 75 -24.02 -8.14 -17.06
C GLY A 75 -22.83 -8.38 -18.00
N GLU A 76 -21.64 -7.85 -17.71
CA GLU A 76 -20.41 -8.17 -18.45
C GLU A 76 -19.65 -9.29 -17.74
N PHE A 77 -20.04 -10.54 -17.98
CA PHE A 77 -19.12 -11.66 -17.81
C PHE A 77 -18.25 -11.69 -19.07
N GLN A 78 -17.00 -11.21 -18.97
CA GLN A 78 -16.03 -11.41 -20.06
C GLN A 78 -15.79 -12.91 -20.19
N SER A 79 -16.30 -13.49 -21.28
CA SER A 79 -16.03 -14.88 -21.60
C SER A 79 -14.53 -15.02 -21.93
N PRO A 80 -13.87 -16.15 -21.60
CA PRO A 80 -12.42 -16.31 -21.78
C PRO A 80 -11.88 -16.26 -23.24
N GLY A 81 -12.65 -15.77 -24.22
CA GLY A 81 -12.31 -15.79 -25.64
C GLY A 81 -12.22 -14.44 -26.35
N ASP A 82 -12.47 -13.31 -25.67
CA ASP A 82 -12.58 -12.00 -26.32
C ASP A 82 -11.31 -11.12 -26.19
N VAL A 83 -10.12 -11.74 -26.23
CA VAL A 83 -8.85 -11.01 -26.42
C VAL A 83 -8.39 -11.21 -27.88
N ASP A 84 -8.49 -10.16 -28.69
CA ASP A 84 -7.72 -9.99 -29.93
C ASP A 84 -6.29 -9.58 -29.57
#